data_AF-A0A350A081-F1
#
_entry.id   AF-A0A350A081-F1
#
_cell.length_a   1.000
_cell.length_b   1.000
_cell.length_c   1.000
_cell.angle_alpha   90.00
_cell.angle_beta   90.00
_cell.angle_gamma   90.00
#
_symmetry.space_group_name_H-M   'P 1'
#
loop_
_entity.id
_entity.type
_entity.pdbx_description
1 polymer ?
#
loop_
_entity_poly.entity_id
_entity_poly.type
_entity_poly.pdbx_seq_one_letter_code
_entity_poly.pdbx_strand_id
1 'polypeptide(L)' 'MEILGYFTALIIGLVMGLIGGGGSILSVPVFVYIFGFDAVTATALSLFVVGITSLVGSVGLIRQKRSEER' A
#
# COMPACT_ATOMS: atom_id res chain seq x y z
N MET A 1 2.90 -25.63 6.66
CA MET A 1 3.70 -24.46 6.22
C MET A 1 2.83 -23.25 5.86
N GLU A 2 1.51 -23.41 5.70
CA GLU A 2 0.60 -22.32 5.28
C GLU A 2 0.35 -21.28 6.38
N ILE A 3 0.30 -21.70 7.65
CA ILE A 3 0.09 -20.80 8.80
C ILE A 3 1.18 -19.73 8.91
N LEU A 4 2.44 -20.09 8.61
CA LEU A 4 3.55 -19.15 8.58
C LEU A 4 3.33 -18.10 7.48
N GLY A 5 2.90 -18.52 6.28
CA GLY A 5 2.60 -17.63 5.17
C GLY A 5 1.48 -16.64 5.48
N TYR A 6 0.41 -17.09 6.14
CA TYR A 6 -0.67 -16.20 6.60
C TYR A 6 -0.18 -15.21 7.66
N PHE A 7 0.70 -15.63 8.57
CA PHE A 7 1.27 -14.76 9.59
C PHE A 7 2.15 -13.67 8.98
N THR A 8 3.02 -14.01 8.02
CA THR A 8 3.81 -13.02 7.29
C THR A 8 2.94 -12.09 6.46
N ALA A 9 1.88 -12.60 5.80
CA ALA A 9 0.94 -11.77 5.06
C ALA A 9 0.20 -10.77 5.96
N LEU A 10 -0.17 -11.18 7.19
CA LEU A 10 -0.75 -10.30 8.20
C LEU A 10 0.23 -9.19 8.61
N ILE A 11 1.48 -9.54 8.89
CA ILE A 11 2.52 -8.56 9.28
C ILE A 11 2.80 -7.60 8.13
N ILE A 12 2.93 -8.10 6.90
CA ILE A 12 3.16 -7.28 5.71
C ILE A 12 1.97 -6.35 5.44
N GLY A 13 0.74 -6.84 5.56
CA GLY A 13 -0.48 -6.04 5.44
C GLY A 13 -0.59 -4.98 6.55
N LEU A 14 -0.20 -5.32 7.78
CA LEU A 14 -0.17 -4.40 8.91
C LEU A 14 0.90 -3.32 8.70
N VAL A 15 2.11 -3.69 8.29
CA VAL A 15 3.21 -2.75 8.01
C VAL A 15 2.87 -1.86 6.80
N MET A 16 2.28 -2.40 5.73
CA MET A 16 1.79 -1.59 4.61
C MET A 16 0.66 -0.64 5.02
N GLY A 17 -0.26 -1.09 5.86
CA GLY A 17 -1.35 -0.26 6.39
C GLY A 17 -0.86 0.84 7.34
N LEU A 18 0.12 0.53 8.19
CA LEU A 18 0.69 1.46 9.18
C LEU A 18 1.64 2.49 8.59
N ILE A 19 2.42 2.13 7.56
CA ILE A 19 3.29 3.07 6.83
C ILE A 19 2.43 4.10 6.06
N GLY A 20 1.13 3.83 5.86
CA GLY A 20 0.21 4.73 5.17
C GLY A 20 0.65 4.99 3.73
N GLY A 21 0.35 6.18 3.21
CA GLY A 21 0.67 6.58 1.82
C GLY A 21 2.15 6.52 1.42
N GLY A 22 3.08 6.23 2.35
CA GLY A 22 4.50 6.03 2.07
C GLY A 22 4.86 4.65 1.50
N GLY A 23 4.08 3.60 1.78
CA GLY A 23 4.35 2.23 1.29
C GLY A 23 4.15 2.10 -0.22
N SER A 24 3.26 2.93 -0.76
CA SER A 24 2.99 3.09 -2.19
C SER A 24 4.22 3.51 -3.01
N ILE A 25 5.22 4.13 -2.40
CA ILE A 25 6.47 4.51 -3.08
C ILE A 25 7.30 3.28 -3.46
N LEU A 26 7.11 2.17 -2.75
CA LEU A 26 7.75 0.89 -3.04
C LEU A 26 7.01 0.09 -4.12
N SER A 27 5.79 0.47 -4.50
CA SER A 27 5.02 -0.25 -5.52
C SER A 27 5.71 -0.25 -6.89
N VAL A 28 6.28 0.87 -7.32
CA VAL A 28 7.04 0.96 -8.59
C VAL A 28 8.26 0.02 -8.58
N PRO A 29 9.21 0.12 -7.63
CA PRO A 29 10.37 -0.77 -7.62
C PRO A 29 9.98 -2.24 -7.39
N VAL A 30 8.91 -2.54 -6.66
CA VAL A 30 8.40 -3.92 -6.55
C VAL A 30 7.95 -4.45 -7.91
N PHE A 31 7.17 -3.69 -8.68
CA PHE A 31 6.73 -4.14 -10.01
C PHE A 31 7.88 -4.27 -11.00
N VAL A 32 8.89 -3.40 -10.94
CA VAL A 32 10.06 -3.47 -11.84
C VAL A 32 11.03 -4.57 -11.41
N TYR A 33 11.48 -4.57 -10.15
CA TYR A 33 12.56 -5.45 -9.69
C TYR A 33 12.09 -6.84 -9.27
N ILE A 34 10.88 -7.00 -8.75
CA ILE A 34 10.37 -8.32 -8.32
C ILE A 34 9.57 -8.99 -9.44
N PHE A 35 8.67 -8.25 -10.09
CA PHE A 35 7.80 -8.82 -11.13
C PHE A 35 8.40 -8.72 -12.54
N GLY A 36 9.49 -7.97 -12.73
CA GLY A 36 10.15 -7.84 -14.03
C GLY A 36 9.31 -7.11 -15.07
N PHE A 37 8.31 -6.32 -14.65
CA PHE A 37 7.51 -5.53 -15.58
C PHE A 37 8.33 -4.38 -16.17
N ASP A 38 8.04 -4.03 -17.42
CA ASP A 38 8.59 -2.83 -18.04
C ASP A 38 8.23 -1.59 -17.21
N ALA A 39 9.16 -0.63 -17.14
CA ALA A 39 9.03 0.56 -16.32
C ALA A 39 7.74 1.34 -16.60
N VAL A 40 7.25 1.34 -17.85
CA VAL A 40 6.00 1.99 -18.24
C VAL A 40 4.80 1.27 -17.63
N THR A 41 4.73 -0.06 -17.77
CA THR A 41 3.64 -0.89 -17.21
C THR A 41 3.64 -0.85 -15.69
N ALA A 42 4.81 -0.95 -15.06
CA ALA A 42 4.98 -0.87 -13.62
C ALA A 42 4.50 0.47 -13.06
N THR A 43 4.81 1.57 -13.74
CA THR A 43 4.37 2.91 -13.34
C THR A 43 2.85 3.04 -13.44
N ALA A 44 2.23 2.55 -14.52
CA ALA A 44 0.78 2.57 -14.68
C ALA A 44 0.05 1.77 -13.57
N LEU A 45 0.52 0.54 -13.29
CA LEU A 45 -0.03 -0.30 -12.22
C LEU A 45 0.18 0.34 -10.84
N SER A 46 1.35 0.94 -10.61
CA SER A 46 1.62 1.65 -9.36
C SER A 46 0.69 2.84 -9.20
N LEU A 47 0.51 3.70 -10.20
CA LEU A 47 -0.40 4.84 -10.13
C LEU A 47 -1.85 4.41 -9.83
N PHE A 48 -2.29 3.30 -10.40
CA PHE A 48 -3.60 2.73 -10.10
C PHE A 48 -3.71 2.28 -8.64
N VAL A 49 -2.73 1.49 -8.16
CA VAL A 49 -2.69 0.99 -6.78
C VAL A 49 -2.59 2.15 -5.79
N VAL A 50 -1.63 3.07 -5.99
CA VAL A 50 -1.42 4.26 -5.17
C VAL A 50 -2.68 5.12 -5.14
N GLY A 51 -3.33 5.32 -6.28
CA GLY A 51 -4.58 6.08 -6.39
C GLY A 51 -5.69 5.51 -5.53
N ILE A 52 -5.92 4.19 -5.57
CA ILE A 52 -6.91 3.53 -4.71
C ILE A 52 -6.50 3.59 -3.24
N THR A 53 -5.24 3.28 -2.90
CA THR A 53 -4.78 3.33 -1.51
C THR A 53 -4.82 4.74 -0.93
N SER A 54 -4.57 5.77 -1.73
CA SER A 54 -4.64 7.17 -1.31
C SER A 54 -6.10 7.61 -1.12
N LEU A 55 -7.03 7.11 -1.95
CA LEU A 55 -8.45 7.35 -1.77
C LEU A 55 -8.96 6.71 -0.47
N VAL A 56 -8.63 5.45 -0.22
CA VAL A 56 -9.00 4.74 1.03
C VAL A 56 -8.31 5.38 2.24
N GLY A 57 -7.03 5.71 2.12
CA GLY A 57 -6.25 6.39 3.16
C GLY A 57 -6.79 7.79 3.49
N SER A 58 -7.20 8.56 2.48
CA SER A 58 -7.81 9.89 2.67
C SER A 58 -9.14 9.78 3.42
N VAL A 59 -9.97 8.78 3.12
CA VAL A 59 -11.21 8.51 3.86
C VAL A 59 -10.92 8.17 5.33
N GLY A 60 -9.87 7.40 5.60
CA GLY A 60 -9.37 7.13 6.96
C GLY A 60 -8.91 8.41 7.68
N LEU A 61 -8.16 9.27 6.99
CA LEU A 61 -7.65 10.53 7.53
C LEU A 61 -8.78 11.51 7.88
N ILE A 62 -9.81 11.62 7.04
CA ILE A 62 -10.98 12.49 7.30
C ILE A 62 -11.77 12.00 8.52
N ARG A 63 -11.84 10.68 8.72
CA ARG A 63 -12.42 10.08 9.95
C ARG A 63 -11.55 10.34 11.18
N GLN A 64 -10.23 10.28 11.04
CA GLN A 64 -9.29 10.52 12.13
C GLN A 64 -9.29 11.99 12.57
N LYS A 65 -9.33 12.94 11.62
CA LYS A 65 -9.43 14.39 11.94
C LYS A 65 -10.68 14.75 12.75
N ARG A 66 -11.77 13.98 12.65
CA ARG A 66 -12.99 14.20 13.44
C ARG A 66 -12.83 13.78 14.92
N SER A 67 -11.81 12.99 15.26
CA SER A 67 -11.55 12.55 16.64
C SER A 67 -10.64 13.49 17.43
N GLU A 68 -9.91 14.39 16.76
CA GLU A 68 -9.02 15.37 17.41
C GLU A 68 -9.76 16.65 17.83
N GLU A 69 -11.02 16.81 17.40
CA GLU A 69 -11.87 17.97 17.69
C GLU A 69 -12.84 17.75 18.87
N ARG A 70 -12.66 16.66 19.66
CA ARG A 70 -13.42 16.39 20.89
C ARG A 70 -12.52 16.32 22.12
#